data_AF-A0A094CY22-F1
#
_entry.id   AF-A0A094CY22-F1
#
_cell.length_a   1.000
_cell.length_b   1.000
_cell.length_c   1.000
_cell.angle_alpha   90.00
_cell.angle_beta   90.00
_cell.angle_gamma   90.00
#
_symmetry.space_group_name_H-M   'P 1'
#
loop_
_entity.id
_entity.type
_entity.pdbx_description
1 polymer ?
#
loop_
_entity_poly.entity_id
_entity_poly.type
_entity_poly.pdbx_seq_one_letter_code
_entity_poly.pdbx_strand_id
1 'polypeptide(L)'
;MGQRQSKLSDAGSSNVGSVSEITLTSADVHVETQTTAPTKDSWYYPDDIANDLQDVDLPSEVKAEALNCAWEYTRCSAPQYTNWGRYVAFMRTMAISTIAEFRGKLVRVDAGNIIMGHDLRATLDTLFEGTAGHADMTREFRTFLLLTADKSSDRRDGELFRRYVNALAKSPRQWFRMRDCDALVRYTMACALVSNDHGDVWFTEDQFEILGEIFITQYDAVAFFKHRSEGETHNTYAYMPEHLRVKAYRQSREILWALDAAWAHNPGHQVAINFLRLAAGPIHMMMRRYRFVEENLTIGRPETKEVISQARTNSKLWNRLDGNREGVKDTLRYKSLLARSDELMFPGLAEMLEADGDGSCNDCRYRASYGAETPHEFGGVKLCSGCKATWQTYMKSLPERARKVFPELN
;
A
#
# COMPACT_ATOMS: atom_id res chain seq x y z
N MET A 1 -0.34 -34.89 75.05
CA MET A 1 0.83 -35.79 75.22
C MET A 1 1.56 -35.82 73.88
N GLY A 2 2.89 -35.82 73.77
CA GLY A 2 3.98 -35.68 74.76
C GLY A 2 5.33 -35.70 74.03
N GLN A 3 6.32 -34.91 74.44
CA GLN A 3 7.59 -34.75 73.71
C GLN A 3 8.60 -35.89 73.95
N ARG A 4 9.43 -36.18 72.93
CA ARG A 4 10.90 -36.41 72.96
C ARG A 4 11.40 -36.44 71.51
N GLN A 5 12.32 -35.56 71.10
CA GLN A 5 13.79 -35.64 71.27
C GLN A 5 14.39 -36.93 70.68
N SER A 6 15.16 -36.97 69.58
CA SER A 6 16.23 -36.13 68.98
C SER A 6 17.66 -36.57 69.35
N LYS A 7 18.47 -36.94 68.34
CA LYS A 7 19.84 -36.41 68.07
C LYS A 7 20.56 -37.21 66.96
N LEU A 8 21.32 -36.47 66.12
CA LEU A 8 22.68 -36.71 65.56
C LEU A 8 23.08 -38.14 65.09
N SER A 9 23.83 -38.34 64.00
CA SER A 9 24.28 -37.51 62.85
C SER A 9 24.86 -38.48 61.77
N ASP A 10 25.70 -38.19 60.75
CA ASP A 10 26.52 -37.03 60.34
C ASP A 10 26.95 -37.13 58.85
N ALA A 11 27.72 -36.14 58.36
CA ALA A 11 28.62 -36.13 57.18
C ALA A 11 28.11 -36.61 55.80
N GLY A 12 28.17 -35.75 54.76
CA GLY A 12 27.71 -36.11 53.40
C GLY A 12 28.04 -35.18 52.21
N SER A 13 29.19 -34.50 52.22
CA SER A 13 29.82 -33.76 51.09
C SER A 13 28.92 -33.11 50.01
N SER A 14 28.76 -31.78 50.06
CA SER A 14 28.15 -30.99 48.98
C SER A 14 29.10 -30.84 47.79
N ASN A 15 28.84 -31.54 46.68
CA ASN A 15 29.61 -31.39 45.45
C ASN A 15 28.91 -30.39 44.50
N VAL A 16 29.57 -29.27 44.18
CA VAL A 16 28.98 -28.20 43.35
C VAL A 16 29.07 -28.58 41.88
N GLY A 17 27.98 -29.11 41.32
CA GLY A 17 27.87 -29.40 39.89
C GLY A 17 27.91 -28.10 39.08
N SER A 18 28.94 -27.95 38.25
CA SER A 18 29.09 -26.82 37.34
C SER A 18 27.97 -26.81 36.29
N VAL A 19 27.17 -25.74 36.25
CA VAL A 19 26.24 -25.51 35.14
C VAL A 19 27.04 -25.09 33.91
N SER A 20 27.27 -26.03 32.98
CA SER A 20 27.77 -25.71 31.65
C SER A 20 26.63 -25.17 30.79
N GLU A 21 26.73 -23.94 30.32
CA GLU A 21 25.83 -23.42 29.27
C GLU A 21 25.98 -24.29 28.02
N ILE A 22 24.95 -25.04 27.67
CA ILE A 22 24.88 -25.72 26.38
C ILE A 22 24.47 -24.67 25.35
N THR A 23 25.47 -24.02 24.76
CA THR A 23 25.29 -23.18 23.58
C THR A 23 24.77 -24.05 22.44
N LEU A 24 23.45 -24.04 22.23
CA LEU A 24 22.81 -24.69 21.10
C LEU A 24 23.24 -23.98 19.81
N THR A 25 24.28 -24.51 19.18
CA THR A 25 24.68 -24.12 17.83
C THR A 25 23.56 -24.50 16.85
N SER A 26 23.35 -23.67 15.82
CA SER A 26 22.21 -23.80 14.90
C SER A 26 22.44 -24.89 13.83
N ALA A 27 22.70 -26.12 14.28
CA ALA A 27 22.81 -27.29 13.43
C ALA A 27 21.45 -28.01 13.33
N ASP A 28 21.04 -28.30 12.09
CA ASP A 28 20.19 -29.42 11.71
C ASP A 28 18.79 -29.54 12.34
N VAL A 29 18.08 -28.41 12.47
CA VAL A 29 16.62 -28.44 12.27
C VAL A 29 16.36 -28.58 10.76
N HIS A 30 16.46 -29.81 10.27
CA HIS A 30 16.23 -30.14 8.87
C HIS A 30 14.72 -30.10 8.59
N VAL A 31 14.19 -28.89 8.33
CA VAL A 31 12.79 -28.72 7.91
C VAL A 31 12.63 -29.37 6.55
N GLU A 32 12.04 -30.56 6.51
CA GLU A 32 11.51 -31.13 5.27
C GLU A 32 10.42 -30.19 4.76
N THR A 33 10.74 -29.43 3.71
CA THR A 33 9.75 -28.63 2.99
C THR A 33 8.78 -29.59 2.31
N GLN A 34 7.67 -29.93 3.00
CA GLN A 34 6.60 -30.72 2.43
C GLN A 34 6.05 -30.00 1.20
N THR A 35 6.52 -30.42 0.03
CA THR A 35 6.07 -29.91 -1.27
C THR A 35 4.72 -30.54 -1.57
N THR A 36 3.69 -30.08 -0.88
CA THR A 36 2.30 -30.39 -1.22
C THR A 36 2.06 -29.98 -2.67
N ALA A 37 1.44 -30.87 -3.45
CA ALA A 37 1.04 -30.52 -4.80
C ALA A 37 0.10 -29.31 -4.74
N PRO A 38 0.24 -28.30 -5.64
CA PRO A 38 -0.59 -27.10 -5.59
C PRO A 38 -2.08 -27.47 -5.60
N THR A 39 -2.77 -27.17 -4.49
CA THR A 39 -4.22 -27.32 -4.40
C THR A 39 -4.85 -26.39 -5.42
N LYS A 40 -5.73 -26.90 -6.27
CA LYS A 40 -6.44 -26.05 -7.24
C LYS A 40 -7.16 -24.93 -6.50
N ASP A 41 -6.96 -23.71 -6.99
CA ASP A 41 -7.46 -22.51 -6.34
C ASP A 41 -9.00 -22.42 -6.37
N SER A 42 -9.55 -21.97 -5.25
CA SER A 42 -10.97 -21.61 -5.10
C SER A 42 -11.11 -20.09 -5.21
N TRP A 43 -12.10 -19.65 -5.98
CA TRP A 43 -12.43 -18.24 -6.14
C TRP A 43 -13.72 -17.92 -5.38
N TYR A 44 -13.77 -16.74 -4.75
CA TYR A 44 -14.82 -16.37 -3.78
C TYR A 44 -15.52 -15.04 -4.11
N TYR A 45 -15.26 -14.45 -5.28
CA TYR A 45 -15.96 -13.25 -5.72
C TYR A 45 -17.46 -13.52 -5.97
N PRO A 46 -18.35 -12.55 -5.71
CA PRO A 46 -19.79 -12.74 -5.90
C PRO A 46 -20.20 -12.70 -7.38
N ASP A 47 -21.37 -13.29 -7.68
CA ASP A 47 -21.96 -13.30 -9.02
C ASP A 47 -22.18 -11.89 -9.59
N ASP A 48 -22.44 -10.90 -8.72
CA ASP A 48 -22.58 -9.48 -9.06
C ASP A 48 -21.43 -8.91 -9.90
N ILE A 49 -20.21 -9.48 -9.77
CA ILE A 49 -19.01 -9.06 -10.53
C ILE A 49 -18.43 -10.17 -11.41
N ALA A 50 -19.02 -11.36 -11.45
CA ALA A 50 -18.42 -12.54 -12.09
C ALA A 50 -18.16 -12.37 -13.60
N ASN A 51 -18.92 -11.50 -14.26
CA ASN A 51 -18.81 -11.21 -15.69
C ASN A 51 -18.15 -9.84 -15.99
N ASP A 52 -17.71 -9.10 -14.96
CA ASP A 52 -17.24 -7.72 -15.10
C ASP A 52 -15.93 -7.56 -15.89
N LEU A 53 -15.27 -8.66 -16.24
CA LEU A 53 -14.10 -8.72 -17.13
C LEU A 53 -14.33 -9.60 -18.38
N GLN A 54 -15.57 -10.02 -18.68
CA GLN A 54 -15.86 -11.01 -19.73
C GLN A 54 -15.28 -10.58 -21.10
N ASP A 55 -15.43 -9.31 -21.48
CA ASP A 55 -15.04 -8.74 -22.78
C ASP A 55 -13.59 -8.25 -22.84
N VAL A 56 -12.82 -8.41 -21.75
CA VAL A 56 -11.41 -7.97 -21.68
C VAL A 56 -10.49 -9.03 -22.30
N ASP A 57 -9.47 -8.62 -23.06
CA ASP A 57 -8.44 -9.51 -23.63
C ASP A 57 -7.45 -10.01 -22.55
N LEU A 58 -7.89 -11.01 -21.78
CA LEU A 58 -7.14 -11.71 -20.73
C LEU A 58 -7.57 -13.19 -20.64
N PRO A 59 -6.67 -14.12 -20.25
CA PRO A 59 -7.03 -15.50 -19.95
C PRO A 59 -8.04 -15.59 -18.79
N SER A 60 -8.95 -16.57 -18.84
CA SER A 60 -10.03 -16.72 -17.85
C SER A 60 -9.53 -16.88 -16.41
N GLU A 61 -8.39 -17.55 -16.20
CA GLU A 61 -7.77 -17.69 -14.88
C GLU A 61 -7.26 -16.35 -14.33
N VAL A 62 -6.72 -15.48 -15.20
CA VAL A 62 -6.27 -14.12 -14.83
C VAL A 62 -7.47 -13.21 -14.53
N LYS A 63 -8.59 -13.38 -15.26
CA LYS A 63 -9.86 -12.70 -14.94
C LYS A 63 -10.37 -13.11 -13.56
N ALA A 64 -10.40 -14.41 -13.28
CA ALA A 64 -10.83 -14.94 -11.99
C ALA A 64 -9.92 -14.49 -10.83
N GLU A 65 -8.59 -14.51 -11.00
CA GLU A 65 -7.66 -14.01 -9.99
C GLU A 65 -7.83 -12.48 -9.77
N ALA A 66 -8.10 -11.70 -10.82
CA ALA A 66 -8.33 -10.26 -10.71
C ALA A 66 -9.65 -9.92 -9.97
N LEU A 67 -10.75 -10.63 -10.28
CA LEU A 67 -12.03 -10.49 -9.57
C LEU A 67 -11.92 -10.96 -8.12
N ASN A 68 -11.21 -12.06 -7.86
CA ASN A 68 -10.97 -12.55 -6.50
C ASN A 68 -10.08 -11.59 -5.71
N CYS A 69 -9.05 -11.01 -6.33
CA CYS A 69 -8.23 -9.95 -5.73
C CYS A 69 -9.08 -8.72 -5.37
N ALA A 70 -9.97 -8.28 -6.26
CA ALA A 70 -10.88 -7.16 -6.01
C ALA A 70 -11.81 -7.43 -4.81
N TRP A 71 -12.40 -8.63 -4.75
CA TRP A 71 -13.20 -9.09 -3.61
C TRP A 71 -12.37 -9.12 -2.31
N GLU A 72 -11.24 -9.79 -2.29
CA GLU A 72 -10.35 -9.89 -1.12
C GLU A 72 -9.90 -8.51 -0.62
N TYR A 73 -9.53 -7.59 -1.52
CA TYR A 73 -9.12 -6.22 -1.16
C TYR A 73 -10.29 -5.42 -0.55
N THR A 74 -11.48 -5.55 -1.14
CA THR A 74 -12.72 -4.93 -0.65
C THR A 74 -13.13 -5.49 0.72
N ARG A 75 -13.04 -6.81 0.92
CA ARG A 75 -13.31 -7.49 2.20
C ARG A 75 -12.30 -7.12 3.30
N CYS A 76 -11.02 -6.93 2.96
CA CYS A 76 -10.01 -6.51 3.94
C CYS A 76 -10.15 -5.01 4.30
N SER A 77 -10.49 -4.17 3.32
CA SER A 77 -10.55 -2.71 3.50
C SER A 77 -11.86 -2.24 4.12
N ALA A 78 -12.97 -2.91 3.80
CA ALA A 78 -14.30 -2.64 4.34
C ALA A 78 -14.92 -3.97 4.81
N PRO A 79 -14.55 -4.46 6.01
CA PRO A 79 -14.98 -5.78 6.50
C PRO A 79 -16.49 -5.87 6.79
N GLN A 80 -17.16 -4.73 6.90
CA GLN A 80 -18.61 -4.60 7.07
C GLN A 80 -19.18 -3.73 5.94
N TYR A 81 -20.46 -3.89 5.67
CA TYR A 81 -21.25 -3.05 4.77
C TYR A 81 -22.73 -3.12 5.18
N THR A 82 -23.46 -2.05 4.90
CA THR A 82 -24.94 -1.97 4.96
C THR A 82 -25.53 -1.79 3.56
N ASN A 83 -24.75 -1.21 2.64
CA ASN A 83 -25.17 -0.81 1.30
C ASN A 83 -24.48 -1.68 0.23
N TRP A 84 -25.12 -2.79 -0.16
CA TRP A 84 -24.54 -3.73 -1.14
C TRP A 84 -24.30 -3.09 -2.51
N GLY A 85 -25.18 -2.19 -2.96
CA GLY A 85 -25.00 -1.51 -4.26
C GLY A 85 -23.71 -0.69 -4.33
N ARG A 86 -23.42 0.08 -3.28
CA ARG A 86 -22.14 0.77 -3.12
C ARG A 86 -20.97 -0.19 -2.96
N TYR A 87 -21.15 -1.29 -2.24
CA TYR A 87 -20.11 -2.32 -2.08
C TYR A 87 -19.74 -2.99 -3.42
N VAL A 88 -20.71 -3.25 -4.30
CA VAL A 88 -20.48 -3.76 -5.66
C VAL A 88 -19.78 -2.74 -6.55
N ALA A 89 -20.16 -1.46 -6.46
CA ALA A 89 -19.43 -0.40 -7.16
C ALA A 89 -17.98 -0.26 -6.65
N PHE A 90 -17.74 -0.40 -5.34
CA PHE A 90 -16.39 -0.43 -4.76
C PHE A 90 -15.59 -1.62 -5.30
N MET A 91 -16.16 -2.83 -5.30
CA MET A 91 -15.53 -4.01 -5.91
C MET A 91 -15.17 -3.80 -7.39
N ARG A 92 -16.05 -3.17 -8.18
CA ARG A 92 -15.76 -2.80 -9.58
C ARG A 92 -14.57 -1.88 -9.69
N THR A 93 -14.49 -0.85 -8.85
CA THR A 93 -13.30 0.03 -8.83
C THR A 93 -12.04 -0.72 -8.40
N MET A 94 -12.11 -1.67 -7.47
CA MET A 94 -10.96 -2.53 -7.11
C MET A 94 -10.55 -3.51 -8.21
N ALA A 95 -11.49 -4.00 -9.03
CA ALA A 95 -11.18 -4.81 -10.21
C ALA A 95 -10.48 -3.97 -11.29
N ILE A 96 -10.96 -2.75 -11.54
CA ILE A 96 -10.32 -1.80 -12.46
C ILE A 96 -8.92 -1.43 -11.96
N SER A 97 -8.74 -1.14 -10.67
CA SER A 97 -7.43 -0.90 -10.06
C SER A 97 -6.49 -2.09 -10.18
N THR A 98 -6.99 -3.29 -9.93
CA THR A 98 -6.20 -4.52 -10.03
C THR A 98 -5.64 -4.69 -11.45
N ILE A 99 -6.45 -4.52 -12.51
CA ILE A 99 -5.93 -4.56 -13.88
C ILE A 99 -4.97 -3.40 -14.17
N ALA A 100 -5.24 -2.19 -13.65
CA ALA A 100 -4.36 -1.04 -13.82
C ALA A 100 -2.95 -1.28 -13.25
N GLU A 101 -2.77 -2.06 -12.18
CA GLU A 101 -1.46 -2.27 -11.55
C GLU A 101 -0.51 -3.22 -12.30
N PHE A 102 -1.00 -4.20 -13.09
CA PHE A 102 -0.15 -5.16 -13.81
C PHE A 102 -0.35 -5.19 -15.34
N ARG A 103 -1.42 -4.56 -15.86
CA ARG A 103 -1.77 -4.49 -17.28
C ARG A 103 -2.34 -3.12 -17.67
N GLY A 104 -1.72 -2.03 -17.21
CA GLY A 104 -2.10 -0.64 -17.51
C GLY A 104 -2.19 -0.25 -18.99
N LYS A 105 -1.69 -1.09 -19.91
CA LYS A 105 -2.00 -0.98 -21.34
C LYS A 105 -3.52 -1.04 -21.64
N LEU A 106 -4.29 -1.73 -20.81
CA LEU A 106 -5.74 -1.95 -20.94
C LEU A 106 -6.58 -0.81 -20.33
N VAL A 107 -5.97 0.09 -19.55
CA VAL A 107 -6.66 1.18 -18.84
C VAL A 107 -6.25 2.52 -19.46
N ARG A 108 -7.25 3.26 -19.94
CA ARG A 108 -7.10 4.53 -20.68
C ARG A 108 -8.15 5.55 -20.25
N VAL A 109 -8.07 5.99 -18.99
CA VAL A 109 -8.94 7.05 -18.42
C VAL A 109 -8.84 8.38 -19.18
N ASP A 110 -7.74 8.59 -19.90
CA ASP A 110 -7.55 9.72 -20.82
C ASP A 110 -8.34 9.60 -22.13
N ALA A 111 -8.79 8.40 -22.52
CA ALA A 111 -9.54 8.17 -23.77
C ALA A 111 -11.06 8.22 -23.62
N GLY A 112 -11.60 8.08 -22.40
CA GLY A 112 -13.04 8.16 -22.13
C GLY A 112 -13.46 7.53 -20.80
N ASN A 113 -14.77 7.55 -20.52
CA ASN A 113 -15.32 6.98 -19.28
C ASN A 113 -15.53 5.47 -19.33
N ILE A 114 -15.61 4.84 -20.52
CA ILE A 114 -15.79 3.39 -20.64
C ILE A 114 -14.45 2.69 -20.42
N ILE A 115 -14.30 2.01 -19.29
CA ILE A 115 -13.09 1.25 -18.93
C ILE A 115 -13.50 -0.21 -18.70
N MET A 116 -13.00 -1.10 -19.56
CA MET A 116 -13.26 -2.55 -19.49
C MET A 116 -14.75 -2.92 -19.44
N GLY A 117 -15.58 -2.20 -20.20
CA GLY A 117 -17.03 -2.40 -20.26
C GLY A 117 -17.85 -1.55 -19.27
N HIS A 118 -17.22 -1.06 -18.20
CA HIS A 118 -17.89 -0.23 -17.17
C HIS A 118 -17.86 1.25 -17.55
N ASP A 119 -18.98 1.95 -17.38
CA ASP A 119 -18.93 3.41 -17.26
C ASP A 119 -18.36 3.77 -15.88
N LEU A 120 -17.11 4.24 -15.90
CA LEU A 120 -16.40 4.68 -14.71
C LEU A 120 -17.16 5.80 -13.98
N ARG A 121 -17.80 6.70 -14.71
CA ARG A 121 -18.57 7.79 -14.11
C ARG A 121 -19.78 7.23 -13.36
N ALA A 122 -20.61 6.41 -14.01
CA ALA A 122 -21.77 5.81 -13.36
C ALA A 122 -21.40 4.94 -12.14
N THR A 123 -20.23 4.30 -12.17
CA THR A 123 -19.69 3.53 -11.04
C THR A 123 -19.29 4.43 -9.86
N LEU A 124 -18.68 5.59 -10.13
CA LEU A 124 -18.30 6.57 -9.11
C LEU A 124 -19.50 7.38 -8.59
N ASP A 125 -20.44 7.74 -9.47
CA ASP A 125 -21.74 8.32 -9.12
C ASP A 125 -22.48 7.36 -8.15
N THR A 126 -22.50 6.04 -8.42
CA THR A 126 -23.10 5.02 -7.53
C THR A 126 -22.48 5.02 -6.12
N LEU A 127 -21.15 5.19 -6.02
CA LEU A 127 -20.44 5.25 -4.74
C LEU A 127 -20.73 6.54 -3.97
N PHE A 128 -20.64 7.68 -4.63
CA PHE A 128 -20.45 8.97 -3.97
C PHE A 128 -21.52 10.03 -4.28
N GLU A 129 -22.51 9.76 -5.13
CA GLU A 129 -23.62 10.70 -5.31
C GLU A 129 -24.30 11.00 -3.96
N GLY A 130 -24.53 12.30 -3.71
CA GLY A 130 -25.04 12.82 -2.45
C GLY A 130 -24.01 13.01 -1.33
N THR A 131 -22.73 12.64 -1.49
CA THR A 131 -21.70 12.84 -0.46
C THR A 131 -20.85 14.09 -0.67
N ALA A 132 -20.25 14.60 0.41
CA ALA A 132 -19.52 15.86 0.39
C ALA A 132 -18.32 15.89 -0.56
N GLY A 133 -17.55 14.79 -0.64
CA GLY A 133 -16.34 14.68 -1.46
C GLY A 133 -16.53 13.94 -2.78
N HIS A 134 -17.73 13.91 -3.36
CA HIS A 134 -17.99 13.20 -4.62
C HIS A 134 -17.04 13.63 -5.76
N ALA A 135 -16.87 14.94 -5.97
CA ALA A 135 -15.97 15.46 -6.99
C ALA A 135 -14.51 15.06 -6.73
N ASP A 136 -14.06 15.15 -5.47
CA ASP A 136 -12.68 14.87 -5.10
C ASP A 136 -12.35 13.38 -5.18
N MET A 137 -13.22 12.46 -4.71
CA MET A 137 -12.98 11.02 -4.84
C MET A 137 -13.03 10.56 -6.30
N THR A 138 -13.87 11.20 -7.12
CA THR A 138 -13.90 10.97 -8.58
C THR A 138 -12.58 11.40 -9.23
N ARG A 139 -12.03 12.56 -8.87
CA ARG A 139 -10.70 13.01 -9.33
C ARG A 139 -9.59 12.10 -8.80
N GLU A 140 -9.62 11.74 -7.52
CA GLU A 140 -8.63 10.87 -6.86
C GLU A 140 -8.48 9.53 -7.60
N PHE A 141 -9.61 8.88 -7.89
CA PHE A 141 -9.61 7.60 -8.57
C PHE A 141 -9.14 7.70 -10.03
N ARG A 142 -9.56 8.74 -10.75
CA ARG A 142 -9.05 9.03 -12.12
C ARG A 142 -7.55 9.28 -12.12
N THR A 143 -7.03 9.94 -11.09
CA THR A 143 -5.60 10.22 -10.91
C THR A 143 -4.81 8.95 -10.69
N PHE A 144 -5.26 8.10 -9.77
CA PHE A 144 -4.69 6.78 -9.55
C PHE A 144 -4.69 5.97 -10.85
N LEU A 145 -5.83 5.88 -11.56
CA LEU A 145 -5.88 5.11 -12.82
C LEU A 145 -4.92 5.66 -13.88
N LEU A 146 -4.81 6.99 -14.01
CA LEU A 146 -3.90 7.62 -14.97
C LEU A 146 -2.44 7.26 -14.68
N LEU A 147 -2.02 7.38 -13.42
CA LEU A 147 -0.63 7.19 -12.99
C LEU A 147 -0.25 5.70 -12.94
N THR A 148 -1.10 4.87 -12.33
CA THR A 148 -0.89 3.43 -12.18
C THR A 148 -0.94 2.70 -13.51
N ALA A 149 -1.80 3.13 -14.45
CA ALA A 149 -1.84 2.55 -15.79
C ALA A 149 -0.61 2.93 -16.63
N ASP A 150 0.00 4.10 -16.42
CA ASP A 150 1.29 4.44 -17.02
C ASP A 150 2.43 3.65 -16.36
N LYS A 151 2.50 3.63 -15.01
CA LYS A 151 3.46 2.86 -14.17
C LYS A 151 3.61 1.39 -14.60
N SER A 152 2.53 0.74 -15.02
CA SER A 152 2.48 -0.69 -15.41
C SER A 152 2.41 -0.96 -16.92
N SER A 153 2.69 0.03 -17.76
CA SER A 153 2.68 -0.12 -19.22
C SER A 153 3.97 0.37 -19.89
N ASP A 154 4.00 0.31 -21.21
CA ASP A 154 4.99 0.95 -22.07
C ASP A 154 5.04 2.48 -21.90
N ARG A 155 3.96 3.10 -21.41
CA ARG A 155 3.86 4.54 -21.15
C ARG A 155 4.64 5.00 -19.91
N ARG A 156 5.10 4.05 -19.07
CA ARG A 156 5.96 4.29 -17.89
C ARG A 156 7.22 5.07 -18.22
N ASP A 157 7.82 4.82 -19.38
CA ASP A 157 9.04 5.50 -19.80
C ASP A 157 8.76 6.92 -20.35
N GLY A 158 7.50 7.38 -20.32
CA GLY A 158 7.04 8.67 -20.80
C GLY A 158 7.11 9.84 -19.80
N GLU A 159 6.93 11.05 -20.32
CA GLU A 159 7.12 12.33 -19.59
C GLU A 159 6.26 12.45 -18.32
N LEU A 160 5.01 11.96 -18.32
CA LEU A 160 4.12 12.01 -17.16
C LEU A 160 4.70 11.25 -15.96
N PHE A 161 5.02 9.96 -16.13
CA PHE A 161 5.52 9.13 -15.04
C PHE A 161 6.93 9.57 -14.60
N ARG A 162 7.77 10.02 -15.55
CA ARG A 162 9.06 10.65 -15.23
C ARG A 162 8.89 11.87 -14.31
N ARG A 163 7.99 12.80 -14.66
CA ARG A 163 7.70 13.99 -13.83
C ARG A 163 7.08 13.63 -12.49
N TYR A 164 6.18 12.65 -12.46
CA TYR A 164 5.57 12.16 -11.22
C TYR A 164 6.65 11.64 -10.25
N VAL A 165 7.52 10.73 -10.69
CA VAL A 165 8.59 10.18 -9.84
C VAL A 165 9.65 11.23 -9.47
N ASN A 166 9.86 12.28 -10.28
CA ASN A 166 10.66 13.44 -9.88
C ASN A 166 9.99 14.23 -8.74
N ALA A 167 8.69 14.56 -8.87
CA ALA A 167 7.96 15.38 -7.91
C ALA A 167 7.78 14.70 -6.53
N LEU A 168 7.79 13.37 -6.47
CA LEU A 168 7.85 12.58 -5.22
C LEU A 168 9.00 12.99 -4.29
N ALA A 169 10.14 13.42 -4.85
CA ALA A 169 11.35 13.74 -4.08
C ALA A 169 11.32 15.12 -3.39
N LYS A 170 10.35 15.98 -3.71
CA LYS A 170 10.28 17.38 -3.26
C LYS A 170 10.28 17.54 -1.75
N SER A 171 9.33 16.88 -1.08
CA SER A 171 9.13 17.00 0.36
C SER A 171 8.35 15.79 0.90
N PRO A 172 8.48 15.47 2.20
CA PRO A 172 7.71 14.38 2.80
C PRO A 172 6.19 14.60 2.74
N ARG A 173 5.70 15.85 2.87
CA ARG A 173 4.27 16.18 2.78
C ARG A 173 3.71 15.87 1.38
N GLN A 174 4.44 16.32 0.35
CA GLN A 174 4.12 16.06 -1.06
C GLN A 174 4.18 14.57 -1.38
N TRP A 175 5.22 13.88 -0.90
CA TRP A 175 5.33 12.42 -0.96
C TRP A 175 4.07 11.73 -0.42
N PHE A 176 3.67 12.02 0.83
CA PHE A 176 2.53 11.34 1.43
C PHE A 176 1.22 11.65 0.69
N ARG A 177 1.00 12.88 0.20
CA ARG A 177 -0.18 13.19 -0.61
C ARG A 177 -0.22 12.45 -1.96
N MET A 178 0.92 12.27 -2.61
CA MET A 178 1.04 11.51 -3.86
C MET A 178 0.90 10.00 -3.61
N ARG A 179 1.48 9.49 -2.52
CA ARG A 179 1.38 8.08 -2.12
C ARG A 179 -0.01 7.70 -1.59
N ASP A 180 -0.74 8.64 -0.98
CA ASP A 180 -2.16 8.50 -0.63
C ASP A 180 -3.00 8.21 -1.88
N CYS A 181 -2.75 8.91 -2.98
CA CYS A 181 -3.37 8.61 -4.28
C CYS A 181 -2.89 7.27 -4.88
N ASP A 182 -1.56 7.04 -4.97
CA ASP A 182 -0.97 5.81 -5.57
C ASP A 182 -1.29 4.52 -4.78
N ALA A 183 -1.67 4.64 -3.49
CA ALA A 183 -2.18 3.56 -2.64
C ALA A 183 -3.68 3.65 -2.35
N LEU A 184 -4.42 4.55 -3.01
CA LEU A 184 -5.86 4.78 -2.86
C LEU A 184 -6.35 4.96 -1.40
N VAL A 185 -5.58 5.56 -0.49
CA VAL A 185 -5.87 5.49 0.95
C VAL A 185 -7.14 6.27 1.30
N ARG A 186 -7.21 7.58 1.01
CA ARG A 186 -8.43 8.37 1.24
C ARG A 186 -9.63 7.84 0.45
N TYR A 187 -9.40 7.38 -0.78
CA TYR A 187 -10.44 6.83 -1.66
C TYR A 187 -11.06 5.56 -1.09
N THR A 188 -10.23 4.63 -0.61
CA THR A 188 -10.68 3.35 -0.05
C THR A 188 -11.35 3.54 1.31
N MET A 189 -10.85 4.48 2.13
CA MET A 189 -11.52 4.90 3.36
C MET A 189 -12.91 5.50 3.08
N ALA A 190 -13.03 6.36 2.07
CA ALA A 190 -14.30 6.91 1.63
C ALA A 190 -15.25 5.82 1.09
N CYS A 191 -14.76 4.86 0.30
CA CYS A 191 -15.54 3.70 -0.16
C CYS A 191 -16.08 2.86 1.00
N ALA A 192 -15.27 2.63 2.04
CA ALA A 192 -15.67 1.92 3.24
C ALA A 192 -16.79 2.66 3.99
N LEU A 193 -16.63 3.98 4.18
CA LEU A 193 -17.62 4.85 4.83
C LEU A 193 -18.98 4.82 4.09
N VAL A 194 -19.00 5.11 2.78
CA VAL A 194 -20.26 5.17 2.01
C VAL A 194 -20.95 3.82 1.86
N SER A 195 -20.20 2.71 1.90
CA SER A 195 -20.75 1.35 1.87
C SER A 195 -21.32 0.88 3.22
N ASN A 196 -21.02 1.61 4.31
CA ASN A 196 -21.62 1.45 5.63
C ASN A 196 -22.61 2.60 5.93
N ASP A 197 -23.10 3.28 4.89
CA ASP A 197 -23.99 4.44 4.91
C ASP A 197 -23.53 5.65 5.79
N HIS A 198 -22.25 5.66 6.20
CA HIS A 198 -21.58 6.75 6.92
C HIS A 198 -20.99 7.80 5.96
N GLY A 199 -21.73 8.15 4.91
CA GLY A 199 -21.32 9.19 3.93
C GLY A 199 -21.40 10.63 4.46
N ASP A 200 -21.91 10.80 5.68
CA ASP A 200 -21.92 12.03 6.48
C ASP A 200 -20.58 12.28 7.20
N VAL A 201 -19.85 11.22 7.54
CA VAL A 201 -18.52 11.31 8.13
C VAL A 201 -17.50 11.60 7.03
N TRP A 202 -17.07 12.85 6.94
CA TRP A 202 -16.04 13.29 6.00
C TRP A 202 -14.90 14.01 6.73
N PHE A 203 -13.68 13.54 6.52
CA PHE A 203 -12.49 14.12 7.13
C PHE A 203 -12.07 15.41 6.42
N THR A 204 -11.37 16.29 7.14
CA THR A 204 -10.69 17.45 6.54
C THR A 204 -9.38 17.04 5.86
N GLU A 205 -8.82 17.88 4.97
CA GLU A 205 -7.55 17.57 4.28
C GLU A 205 -6.38 17.32 5.25
N ASP A 206 -6.24 18.12 6.31
CA ASP A 206 -5.20 17.90 7.32
C ASP A 206 -5.42 16.56 8.08
N GLN A 207 -6.68 16.11 8.26
CA GLN A 207 -7.00 14.80 8.83
C GLN A 207 -6.69 13.66 7.85
N PHE A 208 -7.09 13.77 6.57
CA PHE A 208 -6.74 12.79 5.53
C PHE A 208 -5.22 12.64 5.40
N GLU A 209 -4.44 13.72 5.48
CA GLU A 209 -2.98 13.67 5.46
C GLU A 209 -2.39 12.80 6.59
N ILE A 210 -2.88 12.97 7.83
CA ILE A 210 -2.36 12.21 8.99
C ILE A 210 -2.82 10.75 8.93
N LEU A 211 -4.08 10.48 8.58
CA LEU A 211 -4.58 9.10 8.42
C LEU A 211 -3.87 8.38 7.26
N GLY A 212 -3.61 9.09 6.16
CA GLY A 212 -2.78 8.65 5.03
C GLY A 212 -1.35 8.30 5.46
N GLU A 213 -0.65 9.21 6.15
CA GLU A 213 0.71 8.96 6.63
C GLU A 213 0.79 7.75 7.59
N ILE A 214 -0.21 7.59 8.47
CA ILE A 214 -0.34 6.45 9.39
C ILE A 214 -0.55 5.12 8.63
N PHE A 215 -1.40 5.12 7.60
CA PHE A 215 -1.61 3.95 6.74
C PHE A 215 -0.33 3.59 5.98
N ILE A 216 0.20 4.56 5.23
CA ILE A 216 1.30 4.38 4.28
C ILE A 216 2.55 3.90 5.02
N THR A 217 2.86 4.51 6.18
CA THR A 217 4.02 4.11 6.99
C THR A 217 3.90 2.67 7.52
N GLN A 218 2.70 2.17 7.80
CA GLN A 218 2.53 0.78 8.22
C GLN A 218 2.54 -0.18 7.01
N TYR A 219 1.82 0.16 5.94
CA TYR A 219 1.71 -0.65 4.72
C TYR A 219 3.08 -0.86 4.05
N ASP A 220 3.82 0.22 3.81
CA ASP A 220 5.14 0.17 3.16
C ASP A 220 6.20 -0.61 3.97
N ALA A 221 5.98 -0.82 5.28
CA ALA A 221 6.86 -1.59 6.15
C ALA A 221 6.65 -3.09 5.96
N VAL A 222 5.39 -3.51 5.94
CA VAL A 222 4.98 -4.91 5.70
C VAL A 222 5.27 -5.29 4.25
N ALA A 223 5.04 -4.37 3.31
CA ALA A 223 5.34 -4.53 1.90
C ALA A 223 6.82 -4.29 1.51
N PHE A 224 7.72 -3.98 2.45
CA PHE A 224 9.08 -3.47 2.17
C PHE A 224 9.83 -4.28 1.11
N PHE A 225 9.98 -5.59 1.32
CA PHE A 225 10.70 -6.47 0.40
C PHE A 225 9.89 -6.82 -0.87
N LYS A 226 8.55 -6.80 -0.82
CA LYS A 226 7.69 -6.92 -2.02
C LYS A 226 7.92 -5.72 -2.95
N HIS A 227 7.75 -4.51 -2.43
CA HIS A 227 7.99 -3.27 -3.18
C HIS A 227 9.45 -3.22 -3.72
N ARG A 228 10.43 -3.78 -3.00
CA ARG A 228 11.83 -3.91 -3.46
C ARG A 228 12.01 -4.99 -4.54
N SER A 229 11.27 -6.10 -4.48
CA SER A 229 11.17 -7.11 -5.55
C SER A 229 10.60 -6.52 -6.84
N GLU A 230 9.61 -5.64 -6.69
CA GLU A 230 8.91 -4.95 -7.77
C GLU A 230 9.69 -3.72 -8.31
N GLY A 231 10.77 -3.30 -7.65
CA GLY A 231 11.50 -2.09 -8.03
C GLY A 231 10.64 -0.82 -7.87
N GLU A 232 9.69 -0.83 -6.95
CA GLU A 232 8.70 0.22 -6.72
C GLU A 232 9.38 1.58 -6.47
N THR A 233 8.81 2.64 -7.05
CA THR A 233 9.20 4.04 -6.90
C THR A 233 8.53 4.69 -5.68
N HIS A 234 7.44 4.09 -5.18
CA HIS A 234 6.49 4.60 -4.20
C HIS A 234 6.61 4.05 -2.76
N ASN A 235 7.71 3.39 -2.36
CA ASN A 235 7.88 2.93 -0.98
C ASN A 235 8.56 3.99 -0.09
N THR A 236 7.88 4.42 0.98
CA THR A 236 8.31 5.46 1.94
C THR A 236 9.68 5.16 2.57
N TYR A 237 9.99 3.88 2.80
CA TYR A 237 11.23 3.42 3.40
C TYR A 237 12.46 3.50 2.48
N ALA A 238 12.27 3.84 1.20
CA ALA A 238 13.36 4.19 0.27
C ALA A 238 13.86 5.63 0.48
N TYR A 239 13.00 6.54 0.93
CA TYR A 239 13.27 7.98 1.04
C TYR A 239 13.71 8.36 2.47
N MET A 240 13.08 7.77 3.50
CA MET A 240 13.39 8.06 4.89
C MET A 240 14.74 7.44 5.37
N PRO A 241 15.42 8.02 6.37
CA PRO A 241 16.61 7.42 6.98
C PRO A 241 16.39 6.07 7.64
N GLU A 242 17.31 5.13 7.41
CA GLU A 242 17.22 3.73 7.85
C GLU A 242 17.12 3.56 9.38
N HIS A 243 17.84 4.38 10.15
CA HIS A 243 17.81 4.32 11.62
C HIS A 243 16.46 4.77 12.24
N LEU A 244 15.54 5.32 11.43
CA LEU A 244 14.22 5.77 11.89
C LEU A 244 13.10 4.77 11.60
N ARG A 245 13.33 3.75 10.75
CA ARG A 245 12.24 2.95 10.15
C ARG A 245 11.32 2.31 11.20
N VAL A 246 11.93 1.64 12.19
CA VAL A 246 11.22 0.97 13.29
C VAL A 246 10.49 2.00 14.16
N LYS A 247 11.07 3.18 14.40
CA LYS A 247 10.45 4.24 15.21
C LYS A 247 9.22 4.82 14.51
N ALA A 248 9.31 5.11 13.20
CA ALA A 248 8.20 5.64 12.42
C ALA A 248 7.00 4.68 12.36
N TYR A 249 7.26 3.38 12.17
CA TYR A 249 6.22 2.34 12.28
C TYR A 249 5.58 2.32 13.67
N ARG A 250 6.41 2.33 14.74
CA ARG A 250 5.94 2.31 16.13
C ARG A 250 5.07 3.51 16.46
N GLN A 251 5.49 4.72 16.06
CA GLN A 251 4.75 5.98 16.25
C GLN A 251 3.41 5.97 15.50
N SER A 252 3.40 5.53 14.23
CA SER A 252 2.16 5.45 13.43
C SER A 252 1.14 4.50 14.07
N ARG A 253 1.60 3.33 14.52
CA ARG A 253 0.77 2.35 15.23
C ARG A 253 0.29 2.85 16.60
N GLU A 254 1.12 3.58 17.34
CA GLU A 254 0.76 4.19 18.63
C GLU A 254 -0.32 5.26 18.48
N ILE A 255 -0.25 6.08 17.42
CA ILE A 255 -1.28 7.09 17.11
C ILE A 255 -2.58 6.42 16.64
N LEU A 256 -2.50 5.38 15.81
CA LEU A 256 -3.68 4.62 15.37
C LEU A 256 -4.45 4.00 16.54
N TRP A 257 -3.76 3.44 17.54
CA TRP A 257 -4.41 2.95 18.76
C TRP A 257 -5.00 4.06 19.64
N ALA A 258 -4.40 5.25 19.66
CA ALA A 258 -4.94 6.38 20.40
C ALA A 258 -6.22 6.93 19.73
N LEU A 259 -6.26 7.00 18.40
CA LEU A 259 -7.45 7.36 17.62
C LEU A 259 -8.57 6.32 17.78
N ASP A 260 -8.24 5.03 17.74
CA ASP A 260 -9.20 3.94 17.99
C ASP A 260 -9.83 4.05 19.39
N ALA A 261 -9.02 4.26 20.43
CA ALA A 261 -9.50 4.47 21.79
C ALA A 261 -10.38 5.74 21.93
N ALA A 262 -10.00 6.85 21.28
CA ALA A 262 -10.76 8.09 21.29
C ALA A 262 -12.11 7.96 20.55
N TRP A 263 -12.15 7.19 19.46
CA TRP A 263 -13.32 7.01 18.60
C TRP A 263 -14.09 5.70 18.86
N ALA A 264 -13.81 4.99 19.95
CA ALA A 264 -14.41 3.69 20.30
C ALA A 264 -15.96 3.69 20.38
N HIS A 265 -16.59 4.86 20.46
CA HIS A 265 -18.04 5.04 20.51
C HIS A 265 -18.61 5.86 19.33
N ASN A 266 -17.84 6.02 18.24
CA ASN A 266 -18.26 6.73 17.03
C ASN A 266 -18.27 5.75 15.82
N PRO A 267 -19.44 5.24 15.39
CA PRO A 267 -19.53 4.17 14.40
C PRO A 267 -18.85 4.46 13.05
N GLY A 268 -19.05 5.66 12.47
CA GLY A 268 -18.42 6.01 11.19
C GLY A 268 -16.90 6.15 11.31
N HIS A 269 -16.40 6.70 12.42
CA HIS A 269 -14.95 6.73 12.66
C HIS A 269 -14.40 5.32 12.92
N GLN A 270 -15.17 4.41 13.53
CA GLN A 270 -14.80 3.00 13.64
C GLN A 270 -14.75 2.29 12.27
N VAL A 271 -15.53 2.67 11.26
CA VAL A 271 -15.35 2.17 9.88
C VAL A 271 -13.97 2.59 9.33
N ALA A 272 -13.60 3.86 9.48
CA ALA A 272 -12.28 4.36 9.08
C ALA A 272 -11.13 3.69 9.85
N ILE A 273 -11.27 3.49 11.16
CA ILE A 273 -10.29 2.76 11.99
C ILE A 273 -10.16 1.29 11.58
N ASN A 274 -11.26 0.60 11.24
CA ASN A 274 -11.21 -0.77 10.77
C ASN A 274 -10.51 -0.89 9.41
N PHE A 275 -10.75 0.04 8.49
CA PHE A 275 -9.97 0.17 7.25
C PHE A 275 -8.47 0.32 7.56
N LEU A 276 -8.10 1.32 8.36
CA LEU A 276 -6.70 1.61 8.69
C LEU A 276 -6.02 0.42 9.41
N ARG A 277 -6.71 -0.25 10.35
CA ARG A 277 -6.16 -1.38 11.11
C ARG A 277 -5.98 -2.65 10.29
N LEU A 278 -6.83 -2.92 9.30
CA LEU A 278 -6.76 -4.14 8.48
C LEU A 278 -5.95 -3.95 7.19
N ALA A 279 -6.19 -2.85 6.47
CA ALA A 279 -5.57 -2.62 5.17
C ALA A 279 -4.14 -2.05 5.27
N ALA A 280 -3.74 -1.37 6.35
CA ALA A 280 -2.37 -0.84 6.50
C ALA A 280 -1.31 -1.89 6.88
N GLY A 281 -1.57 -3.19 6.76
CA GLY A 281 -0.60 -4.24 7.09
C GLY A 281 -1.15 -5.66 7.10
N PRO A 282 -2.14 -5.99 7.94
CA PRO A 282 -2.72 -7.35 8.02
C PRO A 282 -3.24 -7.90 6.68
N ILE A 283 -3.63 -7.04 5.75
CA ILE A 283 -3.97 -7.39 4.36
C ILE A 283 -2.91 -8.30 3.69
N HIS A 284 -1.63 -8.14 4.02
CA HIS A 284 -0.53 -8.98 3.50
C HIS A 284 -0.51 -10.42 4.04
N MET A 285 -1.29 -10.70 5.08
CA MET A 285 -1.55 -12.04 5.61
C MET A 285 -2.88 -12.60 5.15
N MET A 286 -3.82 -11.75 4.71
CA MET A 286 -5.22 -12.11 4.45
C MET A 286 -5.55 -12.32 2.97
N MET A 287 -4.93 -11.58 2.05
CA MET A 287 -5.18 -11.76 0.60
C MET A 287 -4.23 -12.78 -0.03
N ARG A 288 -4.75 -13.59 -0.97
CA ARG A 288 -3.96 -14.47 -1.84
C ARG A 288 -2.85 -13.74 -2.57
N ARG A 289 -3.10 -12.49 -2.99
CA ARG A 289 -2.14 -11.66 -3.74
C ARG A 289 -0.82 -11.44 -2.99
N TYR A 290 -0.80 -11.61 -1.67
CA TYR A 290 0.41 -11.58 -0.86
C TYR A 290 0.84 -12.99 -0.45
N ARG A 291 2.15 -13.16 -0.22
CA ARG A 291 2.78 -14.49 -0.22
C ARG A 291 3.07 -15.05 1.17
N PHE A 292 2.53 -14.45 2.23
CA PHE A 292 2.82 -14.80 3.63
C PHE A 292 2.86 -16.32 3.90
N VAL A 293 1.85 -17.08 3.46
CA VAL A 293 1.78 -18.53 3.68
C VAL A 293 2.80 -19.31 2.83
N GLU A 294 2.95 -18.94 1.55
CA GLU A 294 3.90 -19.53 0.58
C GLU A 294 5.37 -19.21 0.93
N GLU A 295 5.59 -18.10 1.62
CA GLU A 295 6.86 -17.70 2.21
C GLU A 295 6.99 -18.31 3.62
N ASN A 296 6.56 -19.56 3.81
CA ASN A 296 6.49 -20.34 5.04
C ASN A 296 6.12 -19.48 6.27
N LEU A 297 4.95 -18.84 6.24
CA LEU A 297 4.45 -17.98 7.33
C LEU A 297 5.41 -16.82 7.70
N THR A 298 6.14 -16.29 6.71
CA THR A 298 7.06 -15.15 6.88
C THR A 298 6.47 -13.91 6.22
N ILE A 299 6.36 -12.81 6.95
CA ILE A 299 6.03 -11.50 6.37
C ILE A 299 7.31 -10.91 5.76
N GLY A 300 7.27 -10.59 4.47
CA GLY A 300 8.34 -9.86 3.78
C GLY A 300 9.66 -10.61 3.79
N ARG A 301 9.77 -11.73 3.06
CA ARG A 301 11.10 -12.33 2.84
C ARG A 301 11.97 -11.43 1.97
N PRO A 302 13.28 -11.37 2.22
CA PRO A 302 14.24 -10.76 1.29
C PRO A 302 14.10 -11.35 -0.11
N GLU A 303 14.06 -10.49 -1.11
CA GLU A 303 13.80 -10.88 -2.50
C GLU A 303 14.90 -11.76 -3.10
N THR A 304 14.50 -12.95 -3.59
CA THR A 304 15.39 -13.89 -4.30
C THR A 304 15.28 -13.70 -5.82
N LYS A 305 16.11 -14.42 -6.59
CA LYS A 305 16.02 -14.41 -8.07
C LYS A 305 14.66 -14.89 -8.56
N GLU A 306 14.07 -15.84 -7.84
CA GLU A 306 12.78 -16.46 -8.12
C GLU A 306 11.64 -15.46 -7.86
N VAL A 307 11.68 -14.74 -6.73
CA VAL A 307 10.71 -13.67 -6.42
C VAL A 307 10.76 -12.54 -7.46
N ILE A 308 11.98 -12.12 -7.83
CA ILE A 308 12.19 -11.09 -8.88
C ILE A 308 11.69 -11.58 -10.25
N SER A 309 11.87 -12.87 -10.57
CA SER A 309 11.35 -13.48 -11.79
C SER A 309 9.81 -13.51 -11.81
N GLN A 310 9.18 -13.91 -10.70
CA GLN A 310 7.73 -13.92 -10.53
C GLN A 310 7.10 -12.52 -10.71
N ALA A 311 7.76 -11.47 -10.21
CA ALA A 311 7.31 -10.09 -10.41
C ALA A 311 7.42 -9.61 -11.89
N ARG A 312 8.32 -10.19 -12.70
CA ARG A 312 8.43 -9.93 -14.15
C ARG A 312 7.40 -10.68 -14.98
N THR A 313 6.99 -11.87 -14.57
CA THR A 313 5.98 -12.69 -15.26
C THR A 313 4.54 -12.37 -14.86
N ASN A 314 4.34 -11.33 -14.03
CA ASN A 314 3.07 -10.95 -13.42
C ASN A 314 2.39 -12.05 -12.59
N SER A 315 3.18 -12.93 -11.96
CA SER A 315 2.68 -13.91 -11.00
C SER A 315 1.90 -13.18 -9.88
N LYS A 316 0.70 -13.68 -9.55
CA LYS A 316 -0.22 -13.04 -8.58
C LYS A 316 -0.51 -11.56 -8.86
N LEU A 317 -0.52 -11.17 -10.13
CA LEU A 317 -0.79 -9.78 -10.54
C LEU A 317 0.22 -8.77 -9.94
N TRP A 318 1.45 -9.21 -9.66
CA TRP A 318 2.57 -8.32 -9.31
C TRP A 318 3.12 -7.66 -10.58
N ASN A 319 3.89 -6.58 -10.43
CA ASN A 319 4.48 -5.86 -11.56
C ASN A 319 5.88 -5.36 -11.20
N ARG A 320 6.87 -5.56 -12.09
CA ARG A 320 8.25 -5.11 -11.86
C ARG A 320 8.66 -3.94 -12.76
N LEU A 321 9.16 -2.88 -12.11
CA LEU A 321 9.79 -1.72 -12.71
C LEU A 321 11.30 -1.96 -12.83
N ASP A 322 11.78 -2.45 -13.98
CA ASP A 322 13.21 -2.47 -14.33
C ASP A 322 13.62 -1.18 -15.09
N GLY A 323 14.65 -0.50 -14.60
CA GLY A 323 15.09 0.84 -15.04
C GLY A 323 16.10 0.84 -16.21
N ASN A 324 15.83 0.06 -17.27
CA ASN A 324 16.78 -0.21 -18.36
C ASN A 324 16.32 0.31 -19.75
N ARG A 325 15.62 1.45 -19.81
CA ARG A 325 15.11 2.06 -21.05
C ARG A 325 15.39 3.56 -21.11
N GLU A 326 15.56 4.08 -22.31
CA GLU A 326 15.59 5.54 -22.54
C GLU A 326 14.20 6.15 -22.36
N GLY A 327 14.13 7.36 -21.82
CA GLY A 327 12.87 8.07 -21.60
C GLY A 327 12.26 8.59 -22.91
N VAL A 328 11.00 8.28 -23.15
CA VAL A 328 10.23 8.68 -24.33
C VAL A 328 9.64 10.07 -24.12
N LYS A 329 10.05 11.05 -24.96
CA LYS A 329 9.56 12.43 -24.89
C LYS A 329 8.16 12.61 -25.47
N ASP A 330 7.15 12.07 -24.78
CA ASP A 330 5.73 12.27 -25.11
C ASP A 330 5.18 13.60 -24.53
N THR A 331 5.78 14.71 -24.98
CA THR A 331 5.43 16.07 -24.52
C THR A 331 4.03 16.50 -24.97
N LEU A 332 3.51 15.94 -26.07
CA LEU A 332 2.18 16.28 -26.58
C LEU A 332 1.07 15.65 -25.74
N ARG A 333 1.15 14.34 -25.42
CA ARG A 333 0.18 13.72 -24.49
C ARG A 333 0.27 14.37 -23.12
N TYR A 334 1.47 14.61 -22.60
CA TYR A 334 1.64 15.25 -21.28
C TYR A 334 0.93 16.61 -21.20
N LYS A 335 1.11 17.49 -22.19
CA LYS A 335 0.39 18.77 -22.26
C LYS A 335 -1.13 18.60 -22.40
N SER A 336 -1.59 17.59 -23.15
CA SER A 336 -3.02 17.27 -23.26
C SER A 336 -3.63 16.75 -21.96
N LEU A 337 -2.85 16.11 -21.10
CA LEU A 337 -3.27 15.64 -19.77
C LEU A 337 -3.31 16.80 -18.76
N LEU A 338 -2.30 17.69 -18.77
CA LEU A 338 -2.33 18.92 -17.96
C LEU A 338 -3.52 19.82 -18.30
N ALA A 339 -3.87 19.94 -19.59
CA ALA A 339 -5.05 20.68 -20.03
C ALA A 339 -6.40 20.07 -19.58
N ARG A 340 -6.37 18.88 -18.95
CA ARG A 340 -7.51 18.18 -18.33
C ARG A 340 -7.25 17.85 -16.85
N SER A 341 -6.36 18.59 -16.18
CA SER A 341 -6.04 18.40 -14.76
C SER A 341 -7.28 18.39 -13.86
N ASP A 342 -8.28 19.24 -14.15
CA ASP A 342 -9.52 19.32 -13.37
C ASP A 342 -10.47 18.13 -13.54
N GLU A 343 -10.24 17.28 -14.53
CA GLU A 343 -10.95 16.01 -14.74
C GLU A 343 -10.12 14.80 -14.29
N LEU A 344 -8.81 14.81 -14.55
CA LEU A 344 -7.94 13.64 -14.50
C LEU A 344 -6.95 13.60 -13.33
N MET A 345 -6.79 14.71 -12.60
CA MET A 345 -5.77 14.86 -11.55
C MET A 345 -6.38 15.40 -10.25
N PHE A 346 -5.89 14.97 -9.09
CA PHE A 346 -6.33 15.53 -7.80
C PHE A 346 -5.86 16.99 -7.64
N PRO A 347 -6.57 17.83 -6.86
CA PRO A 347 -6.22 19.25 -6.69
C PRO A 347 -4.76 19.44 -6.23
N GLY A 348 -3.97 20.21 -6.99
CA GLY A 348 -2.56 20.49 -6.72
C GLY A 348 -1.55 19.57 -7.43
N LEU A 349 -1.95 18.45 -8.06
CA LEU A 349 -1.00 17.54 -8.70
C LEU A 349 -0.36 18.14 -9.96
N ALA A 350 -1.12 18.89 -10.77
CA ALA A 350 -0.59 19.50 -12.00
C ALA A 350 0.51 20.52 -11.67
N GLU A 351 0.32 21.27 -10.59
CA GLU A 351 1.27 22.22 -10.03
C GLU A 351 2.53 21.53 -9.51
N MET A 352 2.41 20.38 -8.83
CA MET A 352 3.56 19.55 -8.42
C MET A 352 4.35 19.02 -9.62
N LEU A 353 3.66 18.58 -10.68
CA LEU A 353 4.26 18.03 -11.90
C LEU A 353 5.02 19.09 -12.72
N GLU A 354 4.52 20.32 -12.78
CA GLU A 354 5.22 21.42 -13.48
C GLU A 354 6.32 22.06 -12.61
N ALA A 355 6.12 22.21 -11.29
CA ALA A 355 7.09 22.84 -10.41
C ALA A 355 8.28 21.94 -10.04
N ASP A 356 8.06 20.63 -9.86
CA ASP A 356 9.07 19.69 -9.36
C ASP A 356 9.38 18.54 -10.33
N GLY A 357 8.65 18.42 -11.45
CA GLY A 357 8.78 17.33 -12.41
C GLY A 357 10.12 17.26 -13.15
N ASP A 358 10.96 18.30 -13.09
CA ASP A 358 12.33 18.28 -13.62
C ASP A 358 13.41 18.14 -12.53
N GLY A 359 12.99 18.00 -11.27
CA GLY A 359 13.85 17.75 -10.12
C GLY A 359 14.12 19.03 -9.31
N SER A 360 13.86 18.97 -8.00
CA SER A 360 13.87 20.15 -7.11
C SER A 360 15.13 20.31 -6.25
N CYS A 361 16.12 19.42 -6.38
CA CYS A 361 17.35 19.43 -5.59
C CYS A 361 18.54 18.88 -6.40
N ASN A 362 19.53 19.72 -6.67
CA ASN A 362 20.68 19.36 -7.53
C ASN A 362 21.54 18.20 -7.00
N ASP A 363 21.48 17.91 -5.70
CA ASP A 363 22.21 16.81 -5.05
C ASP A 363 21.46 15.46 -5.07
N CYS A 364 20.19 15.45 -5.46
CA CYS A 364 19.36 14.24 -5.55
C CYS A 364 19.55 13.56 -6.92
N ARG A 365 19.67 12.22 -6.92
CA ARG A 365 19.85 11.46 -8.17
C ARG A 365 18.50 11.18 -8.83
N TYR A 366 18.10 12.09 -9.70
CA TYR A 366 17.03 11.89 -10.68
C TYR A 366 17.51 11.03 -11.87
N ARG A 367 16.56 10.49 -12.65
CA ARG A 367 16.80 9.63 -13.83
C ARG A 367 15.90 10.00 -15.01
N ALA A 368 16.24 9.56 -16.22
CA ALA A 368 15.43 9.72 -17.44
C ALA A 368 14.29 8.70 -17.55
N SER A 369 14.46 7.50 -16.98
CA SER A 369 13.42 6.49 -16.72
C SER A 369 13.64 5.92 -15.31
N TYR A 370 12.58 5.36 -14.71
CA TYR A 370 12.55 4.89 -13.33
C TYR A 370 12.20 3.42 -13.20
N GLY A 371 12.63 2.83 -12.09
CA GLY A 371 12.71 1.39 -11.87
C GLY A 371 14.04 1.00 -11.26
N ALA A 372 14.13 -0.23 -10.77
CA ALA A 372 15.35 -0.75 -10.16
C ALA A 372 16.43 -1.00 -11.24
N GLU A 373 17.65 -0.51 -10.98
CA GLU A 373 18.85 -0.76 -11.81
C GLU A 373 19.47 -2.13 -11.49
N THR A 374 19.36 -2.56 -10.23
CA THR A 374 19.92 -3.82 -9.71
C THR A 374 18.87 -4.60 -8.91
N PRO A 375 19.10 -5.88 -8.60
CA PRO A 375 18.42 -6.56 -7.50
C PRO A 375 18.61 -5.79 -6.18
N HIS A 376 17.67 -5.97 -5.24
CA HIS A 376 17.71 -5.39 -3.89
C HIS A 376 17.59 -3.84 -3.79
N GLU A 377 17.18 -3.15 -4.86
CA GLU A 377 16.93 -1.69 -4.86
C GLU A 377 15.47 -1.30 -5.14
N PHE A 378 15.06 -0.14 -4.61
CA PHE A 378 13.84 0.57 -5.01
C PHE A 378 14.09 1.42 -6.27
N GLY A 379 13.06 1.64 -7.08
CA GLY A 379 13.20 2.27 -8.39
C GLY A 379 13.15 3.79 -8.43
N GLY A 380 12.85 4.45 -7.31
CA GLY A 380 12.64 5.90 -7.23
C GLY A 380 13.91 6.77 -7.22
N VAL A 381 13.75 8.05 -6.86
CA VAL A 381 14.84 9.03 -6.73
C VAL A 381 15.71 8.71 -5.53
N LYS A 382 17.04 8.68 -5.70
CA LYS A 382 17.96 8.50 -4.56
C LYS A 382 18.25 9.85 -3.90
N LEU A 383 17.62 10.10 -2.75
CA LEU A 383 17.77 11.37 -2.01
C LEU A 383 19.17 11.60 -1.43
N CYS A 384 19.61 12.86 -1.48
CA CYS A 384 20.81 13.36 -0.81
C CYS A 384 20.67 13.39 0.73
N SER A 385 21.77 13.68 1.42
CA SER A 385 21.80 13.81 2.89
C SER A 385 20.92 14.95 3.41
N GLY A 386 20.87 16.09 2.69
CA GLY A 386 20.03 17.24 3.03
C GLY A 386 18.53 16.90 3.01
N CYS A 387 18.02 16.36 1.91
CA CYS A 387 16.63 15.92 1.82
C CYS A 387 16.30 14.83 2.86
N LYS A 388 17.24 13.91 3.14
CA LYS A 388 17.09 12.90 4.20
C LYS A 388 17.01 13.52 5.62
N ALA A 389 17.64 14.67 5.86
CA ALA A 389 17.49 15.42 7.11
C ALA A 389 16.10 16.10 7.22
N THR A 390 15.55 16.64 6.12
CA THR A 390 14.17 17.14 6.09
C THR A 390 13.15 16.02 6.38
N TRP A 391 13.35 14.85 5.76
CA TRP A 391 12.59 13.63 6.07
C TRP A 391 12.70 13.22 7.54
N GLN A 392 13.90 13.22 8.11
CA GLN A 392 14.09 12.94 9.54
C GLN A 392 13.27 13.86 10.44
N THR A 393 13.25 15.17 10.17
CA THR A 393 12.51 16.15 10.98
C THR A 393 11.00 15.93 10.85
N TYR A 394 10.50 15.70 9.64
CA TYR A 394 9.08 15.49 9.37
C TYR A 394 8.52 14.21 10.00
N MET A 395 9.23 13.07 9.89
CA MET A 395 8.78 11.81 10.52
C MET A 395 8.84 11.88 12.05
N LYS A 396 9.77 12.68 12.60
CA LYS A 396 9.85 12.88 14.06
C LYS A 396 8.68 13.69 14.61
N SER A 397 8.07 14.60 13.82
CA SER A 397 6.97 15.48 14.25
C SER A 397 5.55 14.92 14.05
N LEU A 398 5.40 13.68 13.58
CA LEU A 398 4.09 13.05 13.37
C LEU A 398 3.18 13.09 14.62
N PRO A 399 3.63 12.81 15.86
CA PRO A 399 2.76 12.88 17.04
C PRO A 399 2.27 14.31 17.33
N GLU A 400 3.12 15.32 17.11
CA GLU A 400 2.78 16.73 17.33
C GLU A 400 1.81 17.23 16.26
N ARG A 401 1.99 16.79 15.00
CA ARG A 401 1.02 17.06 13.92
C ARG A 401 -0.31 16.38 14.17
N ALA A 402 -0.30 15.10 14.58
CA ALA A 402 -1.53 14.35 14.87
C ALA A 402 -2.36 15.02 15.99
N ARG A 403 -1.75 15.43 17.11
CA ARG A 403 -2.45 16.13 18.21
C ARG A 403 -3.03 17.50 17.82
N LYS A 404 -2.41 18.18 16.87
CA LYS A 404 -2.92 19.45 16.32
C LYS A 404 -4.18 19.24 15.46
N VAL A 405 -4.26 18.09 14.79
CA VAL A 405 -5.29 17.75 13.79
C VAL A 405 -6.46 16.97 14.40
N PHE A 406 -6.21 16.21 15.45
CA PHE A 406 -7.18 15.45 16.23
C PHE A 406 -7.18 15.93 17.68
N PRO A 407 -8.09 16.86 18.05
CA PRO A 407 -8.22 17.36 19.41
C PRO A 407 -8.33 16.26 20.48
N GLU A 408 -8.88 15.10 20.11
CA GLU A 408 -9.12 13.94 20.98
C GLU A 408 -7.83 13.19 21.39
N LEU A 409 -6.67 13.59 20.88
CA LEU A 409 -5.35 13.02 21.22
C LEU A 409 -4.56 13.82 22.28
N ASN A 410 -5.21 14.76 22.99
CA ASN A 410 -4.59 15.69 23.94
C ASN A 410 -4.97 15.40 25.40
#